data_AF-A0A5B6VN99-F1
#
_entry.id   AF-A0A5B6VN99-F1
#
_cell.length_a   1.000
_cell.length_b   1.000
_cell.length_c   1.000
_cell.angle_alpha   90.00
_cell.angle_beta   90.00
_cell.angle_gamma   90.00
#
_symmetry.space_group_name_H-M   'P 1'
#
loop_
_entity.id
_entity.type
_entity.pdbx_description
1 polymer ?
#
loop_
_entity_poly.entity_id
_entity_poly.type
_entity_poly.pdbx_seq_one_letter_code
_entity_poly.pdbx_strand_id
1 'polypeptide(L)'
;MAPYETLYGCKCRAPLYWTELKTKEKVKVIRDSLKATSDRQKSYTDLKRKEIEFQVGDKVFLKVSPWKKILRFGRKGKLSPRFIGPYEITERIGPVAYRLALLVELEKIHNVFHISMLRRYRFDPSHVISPTEIEIRSDKTYEEEPIKIMAQEVKQLRNKDIALVKLLWQKHGVEEATWESEEAMREQYPDLFTGKIFEGENL
;
A
#
# COMPACT_ATOMS: atom_id res chain seq x y z
N MET A 1 5.77 -27.50 -31.60
CA MET A 1 6.81 -28.54 -31.59
C MET A 1 6.80 -29.20 -30.22
N ALA A 2 6.92 -30.52 -30.11
CA ALA A 2 6.90 -31.17 -28.80
C ALA A 2 8.27 -30.94 -28.10
N PRO A 3 8.31 -30.67 -26.78
CA PRO A 3 9.57 -30.37 -26.07
C PRO A 3 10.69 -31.41 -26.29
N TYR A 4 10.35 -32.68 -26.42
CA TYR A 4 11.31 -33.76 -26.66
C TYR A 4 12.00 -33.67 -28.03
N GLU A 5 11.26 -33.37 -29.10
CA GLU A 5 11.82 -33.28 -30.45
C GLU A 5 12.83 -32.14 -30.56
N THR A 6 12.57 -31.04 -29.84
CA THR A 6 13.49 -29.89 -29.75
C THR A 6 14.76 -30.21 -28.96
N LEU A 7 14.68 -31.05 -27.93
CA LEU A 7 15.81 -31.41 -27.07
C LEU A 7 16.73 -32.47 -27.70
N TYR A 8 16.17 -33.46 -28.40
CA TYR A 8 16.93 -34.63 -28.84
C TYR A 8 17.07 -34.74 -30.36
N GLY A 9 16.48 -33.82 -31.13
CA GLY A 9 16.55 -33.81 -32.60
C GLY A 9 15.93 -35.04 -33.28
N CYS A 10 15.31 -35.93 -32.50
CA CYS A 10 14.64 -37.13 -32.95
C CYS A 10 13.25 -37.22 -32.32
N LYS A 11 12.35 -37.91 -33.01
CA LYS A 11 10.98 -38.11 -32.52
C LYS A 11 10.96 -39.23 -31.49
N CYS A 12 10.19 -39.09 -30.41
CA CYS A 12 10.03 -40.16 -29.42
C CYS A 12 9.58 -41.46 -30.11
N ARG A 13 10.30 -42.56 -29.90
CA ARG A 13 9.80 -43.90 -30.23
C ARG A 13 8.99 -44.44 -29.05
N ALA A 14 7.77 -43.94 -28.86
CA ALA A 14 6.79 -44.55 -27.96
C ALA A 14 5.93 -45.57 -28.74
N PRO A 15 5.41 -46.64 -28.11
CA PRO A 15 4.49 -47.60 -28.76
C PRO A 15 3.19 -46.99 -29.31
N LEU A 16 2.86 -45.76 -28.91
CA LEU A 16 1.72 -44.98 -29.39
C LEU A 16 2.03 -44.26 -30.72
N TYR A 17 2.59 -44.98 -31.69
CA TYR A 17 3.00 -44.40 -32.97
C TYR A 17 1.79 -44.28 -33.91
N TRP A 18 1.15 -43.09 -33.90
CA TRP A 18 -0.02 -42.73 -34.69
C TRP A 18 0.27 -42.50 -36.19
N THR A 19 0.85 -43.48 -36.89
CA THR A 19 0.99 -43.42 -38.36
C THR A 19 -0.15 -44.11 -39.07
N GLU A 20 -1.36 -43.58 -38.88
CA GLU A 20 -2.48 -43.82 -39.78
C GLU A 20 -3.01 -42.48 -40.25
N LEU A 21 -2.95 -42.22 -41.55
CA LEU A 21 -3.29 -40.94 -42.20
C LEU A 21 -4.68 -40.39 -41.77
N LYS A 22 -5.62 -41.27 -41.41
CA LYS A 22 -6.95 -40.92 -40.88
C LYS A 22 -6.94 -40.13 -39.57
N THR A 23 -5.86 -40.19 -38.80
CA THR A 23 -5.74 -39.47 -37.52
C THR A 23 -5.20 -38.06 -37.68
N LYS A 24 -4.49 -37.75 -38.78
CA LYS A 24 -3.91 -36.43 -39.03
C LYS A 24 -4.99 -35.37 -39.25
N GLU A 25 -6.04 -35.70 -40.00
CA GLU A 25 -7.18 -34.80 -40.24
C GLU A 25 -7.93 -34.51 -38.94
N LYS A 26 -8.20 -35.54 -38.13
CA LYS A 26 -8.84 -35.37 -36.82
C LYS A 26 -8.00 -34.54 -35.85
N VAL A 27 -6.68 -34.74 -35.83
CA VAL A 27 -5.75 -33.94 -35.03
C VAL A 27 -5.73 -32.48 -35.49
N LYS A 28 -5.82 -32.22 -36.80
CA LYS A 28 -5.93 -30.85 -37.33
C LYS A 28 -7.20 -30.17 -36.83
N VAL A 29 -8.35 -30.85 -36.92
CA VAL A 29 -9.62 -30.35 -36.40
C VAL A 29 -9.55 -30.07 -34.88
N ILE A 30 -8.93 -30.95 -34.10
CA ILE A 30 -8.75 -30.74 -32.65
C ILE A 30 -7.85 -29.53 -32.37
N ARG A 31 -6.77 -29.33 -33.13
CA ARG A 31 -5.89 -28.16 -32.97
C ARG A 31 -6.62 -26.87 -33.32
N ASP A 32 -7.38 -26.88 -34.41
CA ASP A 32 -8.13 -25.71 -34.88
C ASP A 32 -9.25 -25.36 -33.88
N SER A 33 -9.93 -26.37 -33.30
CA SER A 33 -10.94 -26.14 -32.27
C SER A 33 -10.36 -25.65 -30.95
N LEU A 34 -9.20 -26.18 -30.52
CA LEU A 34 -8.47 -25.67 -29.36
C LEU A 34 -8.01 -24.23 -29.57
N LYS A 35 -7.48 -23.92 -30.76
CA LYS A 35 -7.08 -22.56 -31.12
C LYS A 35 -8.26 -21.61 -31.12
N ALA A 36 -9.36 -21.96 -31.78
CA ALA A 36 -10.58 -21.15 -31.79
C ALA A 36 -11.15 -20.93 -30.37
N THR A 37 -11.07 -21.92 -29.50
CA THR A 37 -11.50 -21.79 -28.09
C THR A 37 -10.57 -20.86 -27.32
N SER A 38 -9.25 -20.98 -27.51
CA SER A 38 -8.26 -20.10 -26.90
C SER A 38 -8.40 -18.65 -27.37
N ASP A 39 -8.62 -18.44 -28.67
CA ASP A 39 -8.83 -17.12 -29.27
C ASP A 39 -10.12 -16.47 -28.76
N ARG A 40 -11.21 -17.25 -28.62
CA ARG A 40 -12.46 -16.77 -27.98
C ARG A 40 -12.21 -16.35 -26.54
N GLN A 41 -11.54 -17.18 -25.74
CA GLN A 41 -11.23 -16.85 -24.35
C GLN A 41 -10.38 -15.58 -24.26
N LYS A 42 -9.37 -15.44 -25.13
CA LYS A 42 -8.53 -14.25 -25.23
C LYS A 42 -9.35 -13.01 -25.56
N SER A 43 -10.21 -13.07 -26.58
CA SER A 43 -11.07 -11.94 -26.97
C SER A 43 -12.01 -11.50 -25.83
N TYR A 44 -12.60 -12.43 -25.08
CA TYR A 44 -13.46 -12.12 -23.95
C TYR A 44 -12.71 -11.48 -22.78
N THR A 45 -11.46 -11.91 -22.54
CA THR A 45 -10.64 -11.32 -21.48
C THR A 45 -10.08 -9.95 -21.85
N ASP A 46 -9.65 -9.77 -23.10
CA ASP A 46 -8.98 -8.55 -23.53
C ASP A 46 -9.97 -7.39 -23.71
N LEU A 47 -11.21 -7.66 -24.14
CA LEU A 47 -12.29 -6.65 -24.22
C LEU A 47 -12.56 -5.93 -22.88
N LYS A 48 -12.28 -6.60 -21.76
CA LYS A 48 -12.51 -6.05 -20.41
C LYS A 48 -11.28 -5.35 -19.82
N ARG A 49 -10.12 -5.43 -20.49
CA ARG A 49 -8.89 -4.80 -20.03
C ARG A 49 -8.76 -3.42 -20.66
N LYS A 50 -8.49 -2.41 -19.83
CA LYS A 50 -8.01 -1.11 -20.33
C LYS A 50 -6.50 -1.20 -20.46
N GLU A 51 -5.99 -0.81 -21.62
CA GLU A 51 -4.57 -0.52 -21.77
C GLU A 51 -4.26 0.70 -20.90
N ILE A 52 -3.57 0.45 -19.80
CA ILE A 52 -3.01 1.50 -18.97
C ILE A 52 -1.59 1.63 -19.48
N GLU A 53 -1.22 2.81 -19.93
CA GLU A 53 0.17 3.14 -20.24
C GLU A 53 0.61 4.29 -19.34
N PHE A 54 1.89 4.31 -19.01
CA PHE A 54 2.49 5.35 -18.21
C PHE A 54 3.64 5.99 -18.98
N GLN A 55 3.82 7.29 -18.78
CA GLN A 55 4.95 8.02 -19.31
C GLN A 55 6.03 8.21 -18.24
N VAL A 56 7.26 8.50 -18.69
CA VAL A 56 8.34 8.90 -17.78
C VAL A 56 7.95 10.21 -17.11
N GLY A 57 8.10 10.28 -15.79
CA GLY A 57 7.65 11.41 -14.96
C GLY A 57 6.23 11.26 -14.40
N ASP A 58 5.43 10.29 -14.86
CA ASP A 58 4.14 10.02 -14.23
C ASP A 58 4.34 9.51 -12.79
N LYS A 59 3.52 10.02 -11.88
CA LYS A 59 3.43 9.51 -10.51
C LYS A 59 2.51 8.29 -10.46
N VAL A 60 2.96 7.23 -9.79
CA VAL A 60 2.20 5.99 -9.64
C VAL A 60 2.31 5.45 -8.22
N PHE A 61 1.22 4.84 -7.76
CA PHE A 61 1.21 4.06 -6.54
C PHE A 61 1.73 2.65 -6.78
N LEU A 62 2.62 2.19 -5.90
CA LEU A 62 3.11 0.82 -5.91
C LEU A 62 2.27 -0.07 -5.00
N LYS A 63 1.75 -1.17 -5.55
CA LYS A 63 1.01 -2.18 -4.79
C LYS A 63 1.94 -3.00 -3.91
N VAL A 64 1.75 -2.93 -2.60
CA VAL A 64 2.36 -3.84 -1.63
C VAL A 64 1.38 -4.94 -1.31
N SER A 65 1.54 -6.09 -1.96
CA SER A 65 1.05 -7.33 -1.38
C SER A 65 1.84 -7.62 -0.11
N PRO A 66 1.25 -8.27 0.91
CA PRO A 66 1.97 -8.69 2.11
C PRO A 66 3.07 -9.70 1.73
N TRP A 67 4.27 -9.22 1.41
CA TRP A 67 5.42 -10.08 1.27
C TRP A 67 5.87 -10.43 2.68
N LYS A 68 6.23 -11.69 2.90
CA LYS A 68 6.52 -12.27 4.23
C LYS A 68 7.64 -11.52 5.00
N LYS A 69 8.35 -10.58 4.37
CA LYS A 69 9.49 -9.82 4.92
C LYS A 69 9.60 -8.34 4.50
N ILE A 70 8.67 -7.77 3.72
CA ILE A 70 8.79 -6.36 3.27
C ILE A 70 8.06 -5.43 4.23
N LEU A 71 8.77 -4.37 4.61
CA LEU A 71 8.38 -3.24 5.46
C LEU A 71 6.86 -3.06 5.59
N ARG A 72 6.32 -3.36 6.78
CA ARG A 72 4.91 -3.08 7.11
C ARG A 72 4.84 -1.62 7.54
N PHE A 73 4.44 -0.74 6.61
CA PHE A 73 4.19 0.68 6.90
C PHE A 73 3.20 0.81 8.08
N GLY A 74 3.69 1.28 9.23
CA GLY A 74 2.97 1.84 10.39
C GLY A 74 1.83 1.03 11.01
N ARG A 75 0.80 0.69 10.23
CA ARG A 75 -0.46 0.07 10.68
C ARG A 75 -0.43 -1.44 10.43
N LYS A 76 -0.40 -2.24 11.52
CA LYS A 76 -0.51 -3.71 11.46
C LYS A 76 -1.95 -4.15 11.22
N GLY A 77 -2.15 -5.16 10.35
CA GLY A 77 -3.43 -5.86 10.18
C GLY A 77 -4.32 -5.31 9.07
N LYS A 78 -5.65 -5.35 9.30
CA LYS A 78 -6.71 -5.05 8.31
C LYS A 78 -6.64 -3.63 7.72
N LEU A 79 -6.00 -2.70 8.42
CA LEU A 79 -5.85 -1.29 8.03
C LEU A 79 -4.49 -0.95 7.41
N SER A 80 -3.69 -1.96 7.05
CA SER A 80 -2.44 -1.71 6.32
C SER A 80 -2.73 -1.18 4.91
N PRO A 81 -1.99 -0.16 4.45
CA PRO A 81 -2.19 0.38 3.11
C PRO A 81 -1.81 -0.68 2.06
N ARG A 82 -2.70 -0.90 1.09
CA ARG A 82 -2.47 -1.84 -0.03
C ARG A 82 -1.53 -1.25 -1.09
N PHE A 83 -1.39 0.07 -1.11
CA PHE A 83 -0.58 0.83 -2.03
C PHE A 83 0.28 1.82 -1.24
N ILE A 84 1.54 1.97 -1.62
CA ILE A 84 2.47 2.95 -1.06
C ILE A 84 2.71 4.02 -2.11
N GLY A 85 2.75 5.28 -1.63
CA GLY A 85 3.49 6.42 -2.18
C GLY A 85 3.29 6.75 -3.66
N PRO A 86 3.14 8.02 -4.04
CA PRO A 86 3.37 8.39 -5.42
C PRO A 86 4.87 8.30 -5.71
N TYR A 87 5.28 7.29 -6.46
CA TYR A 87 6.61 7.15 -7.00
C TYR A 87 6.64 7.65 -8.44
N GLU A 88 7.70 8.35 -8.80
CA GLU A 88 7.91 8.80 -10.18
C GLU A 88 8.50 7.65 -11.02
N ILE A 89 7.98 7.50 -12.24
CA ILE A 89 8.54 6.59 -13.22
C ILE A 89 9.79 7.22 -13.82
N THR A 90 10.94 6.62 -13.56
CA THR A 90 12.24 7.06 -14.10
C THR A 90 12.42 6.62 -15.55
N GLU A 91 12.07 5.36 -15.85
CA GLU A 91 12.32 4.75 -17.17
C GLU A 91 11.25 3.69 -17.51
N ARG A 92 10.93 3.55 -18.80
CA ARG A 92 10.13 2.44 -19.34
C ARG A 92 11.08 1.37 -19.90
N ILE A 93 11.21 0.24 -19.23
CA ILE A 93 12.12 -0.86 -19.62
C ILE A 93 11.48 -1.74 -20.70
N GLY A 94 10.15 -1.85 -20.71
CA GLY A 94 9.43 -2.59 -21.74
C GLY A 94 7.96 -2.20 -21.80
N PRO A 95 7.16 -2.90 -22.62
CA PRO A 95 5.73 -2.61 -22.76
C PRO A 95 4.98 -2.65 -21.41
N VAL A 96 5.42 -3.53 -20.51
CA VAL A 96 4.73 -3.86 -19.25
C VAL A 96 5.60 -3.62 -18.01
N ALA A 97 6.86 -3.19 -18.17
CA ALA A 97 7.82 -3.04 -17.07
C ALA A 97 8.37 -1.62 -16.98
N TYR A 98 8.26 -1.03 -15.79
CA TYR A 98 8.65 0.36 -15.51
C TYR A 98 9.59 0.40 -14.32
N ARG A 99 10.58 1.30 -14.39
CA ARG A 99 11.49 1.61 -13.28
C ARG A 99 10.94 2.78 -12.48
N LEU A 100 10.89 2.63 -11.16
CA LEU A 100 10.43 3.66 -10.22
C LEU A 100 11.59 4.26 -9.44
N ALA A 101 11.48 5.55 -9.13
CA ALA A 101 12.33 6.22 -8.15
C ALA A 101 11.87 5.85 -6.73
N LEU A 102 12.33 4.71 -6.23
CA LEU A 102 12.00 4.25 -4.87
C LEU A 102 12.74 5.06 -3.79
N LEU A 103 12.16 5.12 -2.60
CA LEU A 103 12.81 5.69 -1.41
C LEU A 103 14.04 4.87 -1.00
N VAL A 104 15.01 5.52 -0.35
CA VAL A 104 16.24 4.91 0.19
C VAL A 104 15.94 3.70 1.08
N GLU A 105 14.87 3.77 1.87
CA GLU A 105 14.41 2.67 2.73
C GLU A 105 14.04 1.38 1.97
N LEU A 106 13.69 1.51 0.69
CA LEU A 106 13.28 0.44 -0.20
C LEU A 106 14.37 0.06 -1.22
N GLU A 107 15.60 0.56 -1.09
CA GLU A 107 16.73 0.24 -1.98
C GLU A 107 17.02 -1.25 -2.10
N LYS A 108 16.67 -2.04 -1.08
CA LYS A 108 16.80 -3.51 -1.11
C LYS A 108 15.84 -4.19 -2.10
N ILE A 109 14.81 -3.48 -2.56
CA ILE A 109 13.82 -3.99 -3.51
C ILE A 109 14.24 -3.57 -4.92
N HIS A 110 14.14 -4.49 -5.87
CA HIS A 110 14.33 -4.15 -7.28
C HIS A 110 13.35 -3.06 -7.70
N ASN A 111 13.90 -1.98 -8.27
CA ASN A 111 13.13 -0.80 -8.67
C ASN A 111 12.32 -0.98 -9.96
N VAL A 112 12.28 -2.18 -10.52
CA VAL A 112 11.57 -2.52 -11.76
C VAL A 112 10.31 -3.30 -11.44
N PHE A 113 9.16 -2.75 -11.82
CA PHE A 113 7.86 -3.32 -11.53
C PHE A 113 7.03 -3.55 -12.79
N HIS A 114 6.22 -4.61 -12.74
CA HIS A 114 5.23 -4.91 -13.75
C HIS A 114 4.01 -3.98 -13.61
N ILE A 115 3.40 -3.58 -14.73
CA ILE A 115 2.32 -2.59 -14.79
C ILE A 115 1.11 -2.93 -13.89
N SER A 116 0.84 -4.22 -13.67
CA SER A 116 -0.25 -4.70 -12.81
C SER A 116 -0.05 -4.39 -11.33
N MET A 117 1.18 -4.05 -10.92
CA MET A 117 1.51 -3.60 -9.58
C MET A 117 1.43 -2.07 -9.45
N LEU A 118 1.24 -1.35 -10.56
CA LEU A 118 1.20 0.11 -10.58
C LEU A 118 -0.24 0.58 -10.69
N ARG A 119 -0.54 1.68 -10.00
CA ARG A 119 -1.82 2.38 -10.13
C ARG A 119 -1.55 3.86 -10.38
N ARG A 120 -2.19 4.42 -11.41
CA ARG A 120 -2.06 5.84 -11.75
C ARG A 120 -2.36 6.71 -10.53
N TYR A 121 -1.43 7.59 -10.16
CA TYR A 121 -1.70 8.63 -9.18
C TYR A 121 -2.58 9.70 -9.83
N ARG A 122 -3.67 10.08 -9.16
CA ARG A 122 -4.41 11.29 -9.49
C ARG A 122 -3.98 12.32 -8.46
N PHE A 123 -3.38 13.41 -8.92
CA PHE A 123 -2.99 14.49 -8.04
C PHE A 123 -4.24 15.02 -7.34
N ASP A 124 -4.21 14.96 -6.02
CA ASP A 124 -5.25 15.49 -5.17
C ASP A 124 -4.53 16.26 -4.05
N PRO A 125 -4.72 17.59 -3.97
CA PRO A 125 -4.09 18.44 -2.96
C PRO A 125 -4.31 17.94 -1.52
N SER A 126 -5.41 17.22 -1.26
CA SER A 126 -5.73 16.66 0.06
C SER A 126 -4.86 15.46 0.46
N HIS A 127 -4.19 14.80 -0.49
CA HIS A 127 -3.35 13.62 -0.24
C HIS A 127 -1.89 13.96 0.04
N VAL A 128 -1.49 15.22 -0.15
CA VAL A 128 -0.17 15.70 0.25
C VAL A 128 -0.24 15.98 1.73
N ILE A 129 0.02 14.95 2.54
CA ILE A 129 0.42 15.17 3.93
C ILE A 129 1.77 15.86 3.82
N SER A 130 1.80 17.18 4.03
CA SER A 130 3.06 17.91 4.20
C SER A 130 3.84 17.19 5.31
N PRO A 131 5.05 16.68 5.05
CA PRO A 131 5.85 16.10 6.11
C PRO A 131 6.08 17.20 7.13
N THR A 132 5.43 17.10 8.28
CA THR A 132 5.77 17.93 9.43
C THR A 132 7.20 17.57 9.77
N GLU A 133 8.12 18.53 9.67
CA GLU A 133 9.51 18.35 10.08
C GLU A 133 9.52 18.08 11.59
N ILE A 134 9.50 16.81 11.97
CA ILE A 134 9.74 16.40 13.34
C ILE A 134 11.26 16.33 13.47
N GLU A 135 11.83 17.28 14.21
CA GLU A 135 13.20 17.18 14.70
C GLU A 135 13.27 16.00 15.68
N ILE A 136 13.57 14.82 15.15
CA ILE A 136 13.79 13.61 15.93
C ILE A 136 15.22 13.72 16.50
N ARG A 137 15.36 13.71 17.82
CA ARG A 137 16.67 13.66 18.49
C ARG A 137 17.40 12.36 18.09
N SER A 138 18.72 12.32 18.20
CA SER A 138 19.55 11.19 17.75
C SER A 138 19.22 9.84 18.44
N ASP A 139 18.52 9.87 19.57
CA ASP A 139 18.01 8.73 20.33
C ASP A 139 16.62 8.24 19.86
N LYS A 140 16.06 8.84 18.80
CA LYS A 140 14.72 8.57 18.25
C LYS A 140 13.57 8.88 19.19
N THR A 141 13.80 9.66 20.25
CA THR A 141 12.72 10.18 21.08
C THR A 141 12.24 11.52 20.53
N TYR A 142 10.96 11.80 20.74
CA TYR A 142 10.33 13.06 20.39
C TYR A 142 9.56 13.55 21.63
N GLU A 143 9.81 14.78 22.05
CA GLU A 143 9.13 15.38 23.21
C GLU A 143 7.84 16.06 22.72
N GLU A 144 6.70 15.57 23.22
CA GLU A 144 5.39 16.18 23.00
C GLU A 144 5.04 17.08 24.17
N GLU A 145 4.99 18.40 23.92
CA GLU A 145 4.54 19.36 24.92
C GLU A 145 3.02 19.59 24.79
N PRO A 146 2.27 19.45 25.90
CA PRO A 146 0.84 19.78 25.92
C PRO A 146 0.66 21.30 25.98
N ILE A 147 -0.08 21.87 25.03
CA ILE A 147 -0.35 23.32 24.96
C ILE A 147 -1.48 23.70 25.92
N LYS A 148 -2.61 22.98 25.84
CA LYS A 148 -3.86 23.41 26.48
C LYS A 148 -4.76 22.24 26.83
N ILE A 149 -5.42 22.38 27.98
CA ILE A 149 -6.54 21.54 28.39
C ILE A 149 -7.80 21.96 27.63
N MET A 150 -8.35 21.06 26.83
CA MET A 150 -9.55 21.29 26.03
C MET A 150 -10.85 20.95 26.76
N ALA A 151 -10.84 19.88 27.55
CA ALA A 151 -12.01 19.39 28.26
C ALA A 151 -11.59 18.59 29.49
N GLN A 152 -12.48 18.51 30.47
CA GLN A 152 -12.33 17.68 31.66
C GLN A 152 -13.58 16.83 31.81
N GLU A 153 -13.41 15.53 32.05
CA GLU A 153 -14.52 14.60 32.23
C GLU A 153 -14.19 13.65 33.39
N VAL A 154 -15.18 13.36 34.24
CA VAL A 154 -15.04 12.38 35.31
C VAL A 154 -15.76 11.11 34.89
N LYS A 155 -14.99 10.04 34.71
CA LYS A 155 -15.53 8.73 34.35
C LYS A 155 -15.82 7.93 35.61
N GLN A 156 -17.10 7.72 35.90
CA GLN A 156 -17.54 6.89 37.01
C GLN A 156 -17.45 5.40 36.64
N LEU A 157 -16.63 4.65 37.36
CA LEU A 157 -16.58 3.19 37.34
C LEU A 157 -17.30 2.62 38.56
N ARG A 158 -17.57 1.32 38.54
CA ARG A 158 -18.36 0.62 39.58
C ARG A 158 -17.87 0.85 41.02
N ASN A 159 -16.58 1.12 41.22
CA ASN A 159 -15.95 1.29 42.54
C ASN A 159 -15.10 2.57 42.68
N LYS A 160 -14.92 3.38 41.63
CA LYS A 160 -14.01 4.54 41.62
C LYS A 160 -14.42 5.56 40.57
N ASP A 161 -14.13 6.83 40.84
CA ASP A 161 -14.27 7.91 39.88
C ASP A 161 -12.88 8.31 39.37
N ILE A 162 -12.69 8.37 38.04
CA ILE A 162 -11.41 8.74 37.40
C ILE A 162 -11.59 10.05 36.67
N ALA A 163 -10.87 11.09 37.09
CA ALA A 163 -10.82 12.36 36.39
C ALA A 163 -9.86 12.28 35.19
N LEU A 164 -10.37 12.62 34.01
CA LEU A 164 -9.66 12.64 32.74
C LEU A 164 -9.65 14.06 32.18
N VAL A 165 -8.56 14.41 31.51
CA VAL A 165 -8.35 15.70 30.88
C VAL A 165 -7.98 15.48 29.42
N LYS A 166 -8.69 16.17 28.53
CA LYS A 166 -8.40 16.17 27.10
C LYS A 166 -7.35 17.22 26.80
N LEU A 167 -6.22 16.82 26.22
CA LEU A 167 -5.08 17.68 25.96
C LEU A 167 -4.88 17.92 24.47
N LEU A 168 -4.59 19.17 24.13
CA LEU A 168 -4.07 19.54 22.83
C LEU A 168 -2.53 19.56 22.89
N TRP A 169 -1.89 18.79 22.02
CA TRP A 169 -0.44 18.73 21.91
C TRP A 169 0.09 19.69 20.85
N GLN A 170 1.33 20.16 21.01
CA GLN A 170 1.90 21.22 20.17
C GLN A 170 1.91 20.94 18.66
N LYS A 171 2.09 19.68 18.26
CA LYS A 171 2.22 19.28 16.86
C LYS A 171 1.01 18.51 16.32
N HIS A 172 -0.06 18.43 17.12
CA HIS A 172 -1.27 17.69 16.78
C HIS A 172 -2.43 18.64 16.51
N GLY A 173 -3.28 18.27 15.56
CA GLY A 173 -4.53 18.99 15.32
C GLY A 173 -5.52 18.82 16.46
N VAL A 174 -6.57 19.65 16.51
CA VAL A 174 -7.65 19.54 17.52
C VAL A 174 -8.34 18.16 17.49
N GLU A 175 -8.37 17.52 16.33
CA GLU A 175 -8.93 16.17 16.15
C GLU A 175 -8.06 15.06 16.74
N GLU A 176 -6.76 15.32 16.96
CA GLU A 176 -5.76 14.37 17.46
C GLU A 176 -5.52 14.52 18.98
N ALA A 177 -6.36 15.27 19.68
CA ALA A 177 -6.27 15.47 21.12
C ALA A 177 -6.56 14.17 21.92
N THR A 178 -5.70 13.87 22.90
CA THR A 178 -5.74 12.63 23.71
C THR A 178 -6.37 12.88 25.08
N TRP A 179 -6.99 11.85 25.65
CA TRP A 179 -7.48 11.85 27.03
C TRP A 179 -6.46 11.22 27.97
N GLU A 180 -5.97 12.00 28.93
CA GLU A 180 -5.01 11.57 29.94
C GLU A 180 -5.57 11.73 31.36
N SER A 181 -4.96 11.07 32.35
CA SER A 181 -5.38 11.19 33.75
C SER A 181 -5.02 12.56 34.31
N GLU A 182 -5.97 13.21 35.01
CA GLU A 182 -5.73 14.53 35.62
C GLU A 182 -4.57 14.51 36.63
N GLU A 183 -4.47 13.44 37.43
CA GLU A 183 -3.43 13.31 38.47
C GLU A 183 -2.03 13.25 37.85
N ALA A 184 -1.84 12.41 36.84
CA ALA A 184 -0.56 12.28 36.13
C ALA A 184 -0.15 13.60 35.44
N MET A 185 -1.14 14.30 34.85
CA MET A 185 -0.87 15.57 34.17
C MET A 185 -0.56 16.71 35.12
N ARG A 186 -1.16 16.73 36.32
CA ARG A 186 -0.81 17.70 37.36
C ARG A 186 0.59 17.47 37.92
N GLU A 187 1.04 16.21 38.01
CA GLU A 187 2.40 15.90 38.46
C GLU A 187 3.45 16.29 37.41
N GLN A 188 3.20 16.01 36.13
CA GLN A 188 4.17 16.27 35.06
C GLN A 188 4.14 17.71 34.55
N TYR A 189 2.96 18.34 34.48
CA TYR A 189 2.75 19.66 33.89
C TYR A 189 1.84 20.53 34.77
N PRO A 190 2.29 20.89 36.00
CA PRO A 190 1.49 21.69 36.93
C PRO A 190 1.12 23.09 36.38
N ASP A 191 1.95 23.62 35.47
CA ASP A 191 1.77 24.93 34.85
C ASP A 191 0.51 25.03 33.98
N LEU A 192 0.03 23.90 33.45
CA LEU A 192 -1.22 23.86 32.68
C LEU A 192 -2.48 24.07 33.52
N PHE A 193 -2.38 23.88 34.83
CA PHE A 193 -3.51 23.95 35.76
C PHE A 193 -3.53 25.25 36.58
N THR A 194 -2.47 26.07 36.51
CA THR A 194 -2.34 27.32 37.28
C THR A 194 -3.04 28.52 36.62
N GLY A 195 -3.45 28.41 35.36
CA GLY A 195 -4.11 29.48 34.60
C GLY A 195 -5.63 29.35 34.44
N LYS A 196 -6.37 28.96 35.48
CA LYS A 196 -7.85 28.94 35.45
C LYS A 196 -8.43 30.34 35.18
N ILE A 197 -8.68 30.64 33.91
CA ILE A 197 -9.82 31.45 33.50
C ILE A 197 -10.58 30.60 32.48
N PHE A 198 -11.49 29.77 33.00
CA PHE A 198 -12.56 29.19 32.19
C PHE A 198 -13.56 30.32 31.90
N GLU A 199 -13.26 31.16 30.91
CA GLU A 199 -14.31 31.93 30.25
C GLU A 199 -15.12 30.95 29.41
N GLY A 200 -16.25 30.55 29.99
CA GLY A 200 -17.29 29.85 29.26
C GLY A 200 -17.94 30.83 28.31
N GLU A 201 -17.73 30.63 27.01
CA GLU A 201 -18.64 31.15 26.01
C GLU A 201 -19.17 29.97 25.20
N ASN A 202 -20.43 29.65 25.49
CA ASN A 202 -21.31 28.96 24.56
C ASN A 202 -21.50 29.84 23.33
N LEU A 203 -21.28 29.30 22.13
CA LEU A 203 -22.10 29.48 20.92
C LEU A 203 -21.69 28.47 19.85
#